data_AF-A0A956QK04-F1
#
_entry.id   AF-A0A956QK04-F1
#
_cell.length_a   1.000
_cell.length_b   1.000
_cell.length_c   1.000
_cell.angle_alpha   90.00
_cell.angle_beta   90.00
_cell.angle_gamma   90.00
#
_symmetry.space_group_name_H-M   'P 1'
#
loop_
_entity.id
_entity.type
_entity.pdbx_description
1 polymer ?
#
loop_
_entity_poly.entity_id
_entity_poly.type
_entity_poly.pdbx_seq_one_letter_code
_entity_poly.pdbx_strand_id
1 'polypeptide(L)'
;LFSISWPDENTSQGYEPPWPNKALHLSSPGQRTSYQGVVKEGEKRVTIREMSRVVEKEQVKVPAGSFEAVRVEVTQIVGNQLYRADEWYADGVGLVRSVVDDGQRETVTELVEYDIRPVVSP
;
A
#
# COMPACT_ATOMS: atom_id res chain seq x y z
N LEU A 1 -9.66 -19.21 -11.18
CA LEU A 1 -8.42 -18.60 -10.65
C LEU A 1 -8.34 -17.21 -11.26
N PHE A 2 -8.77 -16.20 -10.52
CA PHE A 2 -8.72 -14.81 -11.00
C PHE A 2 -7.27 -14.33 -10.88
N SER A 3 -6.65 -13.99 -12.01
CA SER A 3 -5.38 -13.27 -12.01
C SER A 3 -5.72 -11.80 -11.84
N ILE A 4 -5.48 -11.27 -10.65
CA ILE A 4 -5.70 -9.87 -10.35
C ILE A 4 -4.45 -9.13 -10.82
N SER A 5 -4.54 -8.52 -12.00
CA SER A 5 -3.59 -7.48 -12.42
C SER A 5 -4.07 -6.17 -11.82
N TRP A 6 -3.42 -5.76 -10.74
CA TRP A 6 -3.49 -4.38 -10.28
C TRP A 6 -3.07 -3.48 -11.45
N PRO A 7 -3.82 -2.40 -11.79
CA PRO A 7 -3.19 -1.34 -12.56
C PRO A 7 -1.96 -0.96 -11.75
N ASP A 8 -0.79 -0.91 -12.40
CA ASP A 8 0.46 -0.62 -11.76
C ASP A 8 0.25 0.56 -10.78
N GLU A 9 0.08 0.25 -9.48
CA GLU A 9 0.67 1.12 -8.49
C GLU A 9 2.08 1.26 -9.02
N ASN A 10 2.59 2.47 -9.05
CA ASN A 10 3.94 2.76 -9.51
C ASN A 10 5.01 2.14 -8.56
N THR A 11 4.69 1.02 -7.90
CA THR A 11 5.44 0.18 -6.97
C THR A 11 6.45 -0.66 -7.75
N SER A 12 7.44 0.00 -8.35
CA SER A 12 8.77 -0.58 -8.65
C SER A 12 9.72 0.39 -9.35
N GLN A 13 9.24 1.51 -9.93
CA GLN A 13 10.15 2.43 -10.60
C GLN A 13 11.04 3.13 -9.57
N GLY A 14 12.25 2.59 -9.43
CA GLY A 14 13.32 3.15 -8.60
C GLY A 14 13.67 2.35 -7.35
N TYR A 15 12.86 1.36 -6.94
CA TYR A 15 13.13 0.54 -5.75
C TYR A 15 14.07 -0.63 -6.07
N GLU A 16 15.13 -0.77 -5.27
CA GLU A 16 16.11 -1.85 -5.38
C GLU A 16 16.32 -2.51 -4.00
N PRO A 17 15.87 -3.77 -3.78
CA PRO A 17 15.11 -4.62 -4.71
C PRO A 17 13.67 -4.13 -4.90
N PRO A 18 12.94 -4.60 -5.94
CA PRO A 18 11.51 -4.28 -6.09
C PRO A 18 10.74 -4.59 -4.81
N TRP A 19 9.77 -3.74 -4.51
CA TRP A 19 8.97 -3.94 -3.31
C TRP A 19 8.00 -5.11 -3.50
N PRO A 20 7.90 -6.05 -2.55
CA PRO A 20 6.88 -7.09 -2.63
C PRO A 20 5.49 -6.45 -2.58
N ASN A 21 4.57 -6.93 -3.42
CA ASN A 21 3.20 -6.44 -3.46
C ASN A 21 2.52 -6.61 -2.09
N LYS A 22 2.30 -5.50 -1.37
CA LYS A 22 1.78 -5.49 0.01
C LYS A 22 0.41 -6.14 0.13
N ALA A 23 -0.49 -5.87 -0.82
CA ALA A 23 -1.87 -6.36 -0.79
C ALA A 23 -1.95 -7.89 -0.83
N LEU A 24 -0.96 -8.56 -1.44
CA LEU A 24 -0.97 -10.01 -1.59
C LEU A 24 -0.53 -10.77 -0.32
N HIS A 25 0.13 -10.10 0.63
CA HIS A 25 0.82 -10.78 1.72
C HIS A 25 0.31 -10.44 3.12
N LEU A 26 -0.61 -9.49 3.28
CA LEU A 26 -1.05 -8.96 4.57
C LEU A 26 -2.51 -9.31 4.85
N SER A 27 -2.77 -10.52 5.38
CA SER A 27 -4.15 -11.01 5.60
C SER A 27 -4.49 -11.36 7.04
N SER A 28 -3.49 -11.47 7.92
CA SER A 28 -3.67 -11.99 9.29
C SER A 28 -3.40 -10.91 10.34
N PRO A 29 -4.33 -10.64 11.28
CA PRO A 29 -4.11 -9.70 12.38
C PRO A 29 -2.79 -9.96 13.13
N GLY A 30 -2.03 -8.89 13.38
CA GLY A 30 -0.74 -8.96 14.05
C GLY A 30 0.44 -9.40 13.18
N GLN A 31 0.20 -9.85 11.94
CA GLN A 31 1.27 -10.14 10.98
C GLN A 31 2.11 -8.90 10.73
N ARG A 32 3.43 -9.08 10.69
CA ARG A 32 4.40 -8.01 10.43
C ARG A 32 5.24 -8.33 9.21
N THR A 33 5.56 -7.30 8.45
CA THR A 33 6.54 -7.38 7.36
C THR A 33 7.52 -6.24 7.50
N SER A 34 8.71 -6.42 6.94
CA SER A 34 9.67 -5.36 6.81
C SER A 34 10.30 -5.40 5.43
N TYR A 35 10.74 -4.24 4.99
CA TYR A 35 11.47 -4.07 3.75
C TYR A 35 12.62 -3.10 3.96
N GLN A 36 13.71 -3.35 3.26
CA GLN A 36 14.81 -2.43 3.14
C GLN A 36 15.28 -2.42 1.69
N GLY A 37 15.50 -1.22 1.17
CA GLY A 37 16.01 -1.05 -0.18
C GLY A 37 16.51 0.35 -0.42
N VAL A 38 16.63 0.68 -1.69
CA VAL A 38 17.02 2.01 -2.17
C VAL A 38 15.98 2.47 -3.19
N VAL A 39 15.50 3.71 -3.06
CA VAL A 39 14.69 4.37 -4.08
C VAL A 39 15.57 5.36 -4.88
N LYS A 40 15.39 5.40 -6.20
CA LYS A 40 16.02 6.40 -7.08
C LYS A 40 15.10 7.60 -7.23
N GLU A 41 15.55 8.75 -6.74
CA GLU A 41 14.90 10.05 -6.92
C GLU A 41 15.77 10.91 -7.85
N GLY A 42 15.49 10.84 -9.16
CA GLY A 42 16.36 11.39 -10.18
C GLY A 42 17.73 10.68 -10.18
N GLU A 43 18.82 11.43 -10.04
CA GLU A 43 20.17 10.88 -9.93
C GLU A 43 20.52 10.40 -8.50
N LYS A 44 19.71 10.74 -7.50
CA LYS A 44 20.00 10.41 -6.10
C LYS A 44 19.48 9.03 -5.74
N ARG A 45 20.26 8.33 -4.92
CA ARG A 45 19.89 7.05 -4.29
C ARG A 45 19.59 7.31 -2.82
N VAL A 46 18.38 7.01 -2.40
CA VAL A 46 17.92 7.23 -1.03
C VAL A 46 17.58 5.89 -0.39
N THR A 47 18.15 5.60 0.78
CA THR A 47 17.82 4.39 1.53
C THR A 47 16.40 4.48 2.03
N ILE A 48 15.65 3.39 1.86
CA ILE A 48 14.32 3.23 2.44
C ILE A 48 14.31 2.03 3.38
N ARG A 49 13.63 2.21 4.51
CA ARG A 49 13.27 1.12 5.42
C ARG A 49 11.79 1.23 5.70
N GLU A 50 11.11 0.11 5.68
CA GLU A 50 9.71 0.06 6.06
C GLU A 50 9.43 -1.10 6.99
N MET A 51 8.53 -0.85 7.94
CA MET A 51 7.93 -1.85 8.80
C MET A 51 6.41 -1.70 8.68
N SER A 52 5.73 -2.81 8.44
CA SER A 52 4.27 -2.85 8.33
C SER A 52 3.70 -3.85 9.33
N ARG A 53 2.49 -3.58 9.83
CA ARG A 53 1.75 -4.43 10.76
C ARG A 53 0.28 -4.46 10.38
N VAL A 54 -0.27 -5.65 10.21
CA VAL A 54 -1.72 -5.84 10.06
C VAL A 54 -2.39 -5.60 11.41
N VAL A 55 -3.38 -4.72 11.43
CA VAL A 55 -4.20 -4.45 12.61
C VAL A 55 -5.37 -5.41 12.64
N GLU A 56 -6.41 -5.13 11.86
CA GLU A 56 -7.63 -5.92 11.75
C GLU A 56 -8.39 -5.57 10.48
N LYS A 57 -9.50 -6.29 10.23
CA LYS A 57 -10.45 -5.94 9.17
C LYS A 57 -11.50 -4.98 9.70
N GLU A 58 -11.84 -3.98 8.91
CA GLU A 58 -12.93 -3.05 9.21
C GLU A 58 -13.68 -2.61 7.95
N GLN A 59 -14.89 -2.08 8.14
CA GLN A 59 -15.66 -1.49 7.05
C GLN A 59 -15.18 -0.06 6.79
N VAL A 60 -14.72 0.20 5.57
CA VAL A 60 -14.24 1.51 5.13
C VAL A 60 -15.18 2.05 4.07
N LYS A 61 -15.64 3.29 4.25
CA LYS A 61 -16.47 4.00 3.29
C LYS A 61 -15.66 5.11 2.63
N VAL A 62 -15.62 5.10 1.30
CA VAL A 62 -14.94 6.07 0.43
C VAL A 62 -15.87 6.46 -0.72
N PRO A 63 -15.54 7.44 -1.58
CA PRO A 63 -16.44 7.83 -2.67
C PRO A 63 -16.74 6.69 -3.65
N ALA A 64 -15.82 5.74 -3.86
CA ALA A 64 -16.05 4.55 -4.69
C ALA A 64 -17.05 3.53 -4.09
N GLY A 65 -17.38 3.62 -2.80
CA GLY A 65 -18.28 2.70 -2.12
C GLY A 65 -17.87 2.32 -0.71
N SER A 66 -18.41 1.20 -0.22
CA SER A 66 -18.08 0.61 1.08
C SER A 66 -17.38 -0.73 0.88
N PHE A 67 -16.27 -0.94 1.58
CA PHE A 67 -15.41 -2.11 1.43
C PHE A 67 -15.05 -2.72 2.80
N GLU A 68 -15.06 -4.05 2.89
CA GLU A 68 -14.38 -4.75 3.98
C GLU A 68 -12.87 -4.71 3.66
N ALA A 69 -12.11 -3.94 4.44
CA ALA A 69 -10.70 -3.70 4.19
C ALA A 69 -9.85 -4.10 5.40
N VAL A 70 -8.65 -4.62 5.12
CA VAL A 70 -7.62 -4.87 6.12
C VAL A 70 -6.86 -3.58 6.37
N ARG A 71 -6.82 -3.10 7.62
CA ARG A 71 -5.99 -1.98 8.02
C ARG A 71 -4.56 -2.43 8.31
N VAL A 72 -3.60 -1.69 7.77
CA VAL A 72 -2.16 -1.90 7.93
C VAL A 72 -1.54 -0.61 8.47
N GLU A 73 -0.91 -0.71 9.64
CA GLU A 73 -0.03 0.33 10.17
C GLU A 73 1.33 0.22 9.47
N VAL A 74 1.81 1.33 8.93
CA VAL A 74 3.08 1.41 8.20
C VAL A 74 3.97 2.47 8.85
N THR A 75 5.23 2.12 9.06
CA THR A 75 6.29 3.06 9.43
C THR A 75 7.37 2.99 8.36
N GLN A 76 7.63 4.12 7.71
CA GLN A 76 8.58 4.21 6.63
C GLN A 76 9.64 5.27 6.95
N ILE A 77 10.90 4.94 6.70
CA ILE A 77 12.03 5.86 6.83
C ILE A 77 12.62 6.01 5.43
N VAL A 78 12.57 7.21 4.87
CA VAL A 78 13.16 7.53 3.57
C VAL A 78 14.27 8.55 3.81
N GLY A 79 15.52 8.12 3.62
CA GLY A 79 16.69 8.89 4.03
C GLY A 79 16.67 9.12 5.54
N ASN A 80 16.45 10.38 5.95
CA ASN A 80 16.36 10.79 7.35
C ASN A 80 14.94 11.18 7.79
N GLN A 81 13.94 11.03 6.91
CA GLN A 81 12.57 11.42 7.19
C GLN A 81 11.73 10.20 7.59
N LEU A 82 10.95 10.35 8.66
CA LEU A 82 10.02 9.35 9.16
C LEU A 82 8.61 9.67 8.66
N TYR A 83 7.96 8.67 8.10
CA TYR A 83 6.56 8.69 7.71
C TYR A 83 5.82 7.61 8.47
N ARG A 84 4.61 7.95 8.91
CA ARG A 84 3.65 6.98 9.45
C ARG A 84 2.46 6.95 8.54
N ALA A 85 1.96 5.77 8.23
CA ALA A 85 0.74 5.65 7.46
C ALA A 85 -0.19 4.59 8.03
N ASP A 86 -1.48 4.83 7.88
CA ASP A 86 -2.50 3.81 7.92
C ASP A 86 -2.96 3.55 6.49
N GLU A 87 -2.94 2.29 6.06
CA GLU A 87 -3.35 1.87 4.73
C GLU A 87 -4.47 0.84 4.85
N TRP A 88 -5.51 0.96 4.02
CA TRP A 88 -6.65 0.04 4.00
C TRP A 88 -6.71 -0.67 2.66
N TYR A 89 -6.63 -2.00 2.69
CA TYR A 89 -6.65 -2.84 1.50
C TYR A 89 -7.91 -3.73 1.46
N ALA A 90 -8.70 -3.61 0.40
CA ALA A 90 -9.86 -4.47 0.17
C ALA A 90 -9.56 -5.58 -0.84
N ASP A 91 -10.11 -6.78 -0.61
CA ASP A 91 -9.90 -7.92 -1.50
C ASP A 91 -10.46 -7.65 -2.90
N GLY A 92 -9.69 -7.97 -3.93
CA GLY A 92 -10.04 -7.67 -5.33
C GLY A 92 -10.03 -6.19 -5.75
N VAL A 93 -9.80 -5.25 -4.82
CA VAL A 93 -9.82 -3.78 -5.08
C VAL A 93 -8.49 -3.09 -4.74
N GLY A 94 -7.75 -3.58 -3.75
CA GLY A 94 -6.42 -3.07 -3.41
C GLY A 94 -6.52 -1.94 -2.40
N LEU A 95 -5.62 -0.95 -2.48
CA LEU A 95 -5.64 0.20 -1.58
C LEU A 95 -6.92 1.02 -1.80
N VAL A 96 -7.80 1.06 -0.81
CA VAL A 96 -9.06 1.83 -0.85
C VAL A 96 -8.94 3.16 -0.12
N ARG A 97 -8.04 3.26 0.86
CA ARG A 97 -7.75 4.48 1.62
C ARG A 97 -6.32 4.45 2.14
N SER A 98 -5.69 5.61 2.26
CA SER A 98 -4.51 5.80 3.09
C SER A 98 -4.53 7.14 3.82
N VAL A 99 -3.91 7.16 4.99
CA VAL A 99 -3.65 8.37 5.78
C VAL A 99 -2.16 8.37 6.06
N VAL A 100 -1.44 9.38 5.58
CA VAL A 100 0.01 9.51 5.73
C VAL A 100 0.34 10.76 6.53
N ASP A 101 1.11 10.60 7.60
CA ASP A 101 1.66 11.67 8.43
C ASP A 101 3.18 11.73 8.25
N ASP A 102 3.67 12.88 7.79
CA ASP A 102 5.12 13.18 7.62
C ASP A 102 5.71 13.97 8.81
N GLY A 103 4.93 14.13 9.89
CA GLY A 103 5.25 14.91 11.09
C GLY A 103 4.93 16.40 10.97
N GLN A 104 4.60 16.90 9.78
CA GLN A 104 4.18 18.29 9.55
C GLN A 104 2.73 18.37 9.08
N ARG A 105 2.30 17.40 8.28
CA ARG A 105 0.96 17.35 7.68
C ARG A 105 0.46 15.93 7.58
N GLU A 106 -0.85 15.81 7.67
CA GLU A 106 -1.58 14.60 7.32
C GLU A 106 -2.10 14.73 5.89
N THR A 107 -1.90 13.69 5.08
CA THR A 107 -2.44 13.56 3.73
C THR A 107 -3.35 12.34 3.67
N VAL A 108 -4.58 12.53 3.24
CA VAL A 108 -5.57 11.46 3.07
C VAL A 108 -5.77 11.19 1.59
N THR A 109 -5.69 9.92 1.20
CA THR A 109 -6.04 9.44 -0.14
C THR A 109 -7.22 8.48 -0.03
N GLU A 110 -8.22 8.63 -0.89
CA GLU A 110 -9.40 7.77 -0.93
C GLU A 110 -9.68 7.32 -2.35
N LEU A 111 -10.11 6.07 -2.51
CA LEU A 111 -10.54 5.53 -3.79
C LEU A 111 -11.84 6.20 -4.23
N VAL A 112 -11.80 6.87 -5.38
CA VAL A 112 -12.94 7.57 -5.96
C VAL A 112 -13.69 6.71 -6.96
N GLU A 113 -12.97 5.95 -7.78
CA GLU A 113 -13.52 5.05 -8.78
C GLU A 113 -12.53 3.91 -9.08
N TYR A 114 -13.04 2.79 -9.59
CA TYR A 114 -12.22 1.66 -10.03
C TYR A 114 -12.97 0.87 -11.11
N ASP A 115 -12.23 0.17 -11.97
CA ASP A 115 -12.78 -0.70 -13.00
C ASP A 115 -12.20 -2.11 -12.84
N ILE A 116 -13.08 -3.12 -12.76
CA ILE A 116 -12.69 -4.52 -12.65
C ILE A 116 -12.72 -5.11 -14.05
N ARG A 117 -11.54 -5.34 -14.64
CA ARG A 117 -11.45 -6.05 -15.91
C ARG A 117 -11.65 -7.55 -15.69
N PRO A 118 -12.65 -8.19 -16.33
CA PRO A 118 -12.78 -9.63 -16.28
C PRO A 118 -11.58 -10.28 -16.99
N VAL A 119 -10.92 -11.22 -16.31
CA VAL A 119 -9.92 -12.09 -16.93
C VAL A 119 -10.66 -13.03 -17.87
N VAL A 120 -10.56 -12.78 -19.17
CA VAL A 120 -11.06 -13.71 -20.19
C VAL A 120 -10.02 -14.81 -20.35
N SER A 121 -10.26 -15.99 -19.77
CA SER A 121 -9.46 -17.18 -20.08
C SER A 121 -9.70 -17.60 -21.54
N PRO A 122 -8.65 -17.92 -22.32
CA PRO A 122 -8.81 -18.48 -23.67
C PRO A 122 -9.39 -19.90 -23.65
#